data_AF-A0A1V5K3Q9-F1
#
_entry.id   AF-A0A1V5K3Q9-F1
#
_cell.length_a   1.000
_cell.length_b   1.000
_cell.length_c   1.000
_cell.angle_alpha   90.00
_cell.angle_beta   90.00
_cell.angle_gamma   90.00
#
_symmetry.space_group_name_H-M   'P 1'
#
loop_
_entity.id
_entity.type
_entity.pdbx_description
1 polymer ?
#
loop_
_entity_poly.entity_id
_entity_poly.type
_entity_poly.pdbx_seq_one_letter_code
_entity_poly.pdbx_strand_id
1 'polypeptide(L)' 'MRTLEKNDPSQFTTWDLLNEAGLPVASGLYIIYIDMPELSKTKTVKLAVVREQQFLTIY' A
#
# COMPACT_ATOMS: atom_id res chain seq x y z
N MET A 1 2.19 -4.69 8.96
CA MET A 1 3.03 -4.07 7.91
C MET A 1 2.81 -4.90 6.66
N ARG A 2 2.28 -4.32 5.57
CA ARG A 2 1.98 -5.07 4.34
C ARG A 2 3.19 -5.12 3.43
N THR A 3 3.59 -6.32 3.00
CA THR A 3 4.70 -6.52 2.05
C THR A 3 4.17 -7.08 0.74
N LEU A 4 4.59 -6.47 -0.37
CA LEU A 4 4.26 -6.90 -1.73
C LEU A 4 5.57 -7.26 -2.44
N GLU A 5 5.72 -8.50 -2.86
CA GLU A 5 6.88 -8.94 -3.65
C GLU A 5 6.57 -8.80 -5.14
N LYS A 6 7.45 -8.12 -5.87
CA LYS A 6 7.35 -7.96 -7.32
C LYS A 6 8.31 -8.93 -7.98
N ASN A 7 7.77 -9.89 -8.74
CA ASN A 7 8.52 -10.98 -9.36
C ASN A 7 8.37 -11.04 -10.90
N ASP A 8 7.80 -10.01 -11.50
CA ASP A 8 7.55 -9.92 -12.94
C ASP A 8 8.34 -8.76 -13.58
N PRO A 9 8.54 -8.73 -14.92
CA PRO A 9 9.33 -7.70 -15.59
C PRO A 9 8.61 -6.36 -15.80
N SER A 10 7.34 -6.19 -15.39
CA SER A 10 6.60 -4.93 -15.52
C SER A 10 7.28 -3.78 -14.78
N GLN A 11 7.07 -2.55 -15.20
CA GLN A 11 7.48 -1.38 -14.41
C GLN A 11 6.56 -1.15 -13.19
N PHE A 12 5.34 -1.70 -13.24
CA PHE A 12 4.29 -1.39 -12.29
C PHE A 12 4.01 -2.59 -11.39
N THR A 13 3.73 -2.31 -10.12
CA THR A 13 3.06 -3.25 -9.21
C THR A 13 1.80 -2.59 -8.68
N THR A 14 0.74 -3.36 -8.50
CA THR A 14 -0.55 -2.84 -8.03
C THR A 14 -0.78 -3.31 -6.62
N TRP A 15 -1.07 -2.37 -5.72
CA TRP A 15 -1.59 -2.68 -4.41
C TRP A 15 -3.12 -2.62 -4.45
N ASP A 16 -3.77 -3.67 -3.96
CA ASP A 16 -5.22 -3.83 -3.83
C ASP A 16 -5.86 -2.99 -2.71
N LEU A 17 -5.07 -2.19 -1.98
CA LEU A 17 -5.50 -1.42 -0.80
C LEU A 17 -6.04 -2.30 0.34
N LEU A 18 -5.57 -3.54 0.42
CA LEU A 18 -5.81 -4.42 1.56
C LEU A 18 -4.61 -4.42 2.52
N ASN A 19 -4.91 -4.54 3.82
CA ASN A 19 -3.89 -4.77 4.83
C ASN A 19 -3.51 -6.26 4.90
N GLU A 20 -2.58 -6.59 5.78
CA GLU A 20 -2.15 -7.98 6.03
C GLU A 20 -3.27 -8.93 6.47
N ALA A 21 -4.37 -8.41 7.03
CA ALA A 21 -5.54 -9.20 7.40
C ALA A 21 -6.54 -9.36 6.25
N GLY A 22 -6.21 -8.90 5.04
CA GLY A 22 -7.12 -8.89 3.89
C GLY A 22 -8.26 -7.88 4.03
N LEU A 23 -8.17 -6.94 4.98
CA LEU A 23 -9.19 -5.92 5.22
C LEU A 23 -8.83 -4.62 4.50
N PRO A 24 -9.84 -3.86 4.03
CA PRO A 24 -9.60 -2.57 3.40
C PRO A 24 -8.88 -1.57 4.34
N VAL A 25 -7.77 -0.98 3.89
CA VAL A 25 -6.88 -0.07 4.67
C VAL A 25 -7.40 1.33 5.06
N ALA A 26 -8.42 1.56 5.90
CA ALA A 26 -8.82 2.92 6.40
C ALA A 26 -8.75 4.14 5.40
N SER A 27 -8.93 5.36 5.89
CA SER A 27 -8.53 6.57 5.16
C SER A 27 -7.33 7.18 5.88
N GLY A 28 -6.38 7.75 5.16
CA GLY A 28 -5.20 8.34 5.79
C GLY A 28 -3.98 8.44 4.87
N LEU A 29 -2.89 8.96 5.45
CA LEU A 29 -1.60 9.04 4.79
C LEU A 29 -0.78 7.79 5.10
N TYR A 30 -0.28 7.15 4.04
CA TYR A 30 0.57 5.98 4.09
C TYR A 30 1.96 6.31 3.53
N ILE A 31 2.97 5.68 4.12
CA ILE A 31 4.34 5.70 3.59
C ILE A 31 4.58 4.37 2.91
N ILE A 32 4.91 4.42 1.62
CA ILE A 32 5.31 3.25 0.85
C ILE A 32 6.83 3.30 0.72
N TYR A 33 7.48 2.24 1.21
CA TYR A 33 8.91 2.04 1.08
C TYR A 33 9.17 0.97 0.02
N ILE A 34 9.90 1.34 -1.03
CA ILE A 34 10.26 0.45 -2.13
C ILE A 34 11.76 0.21 -2.03
N ASP A 35 12.13 -1.06 -1.85
CA ASP A 35 13.51 -1.50 -1.85
C ASP A 35 13.82 -2.26 -3.14
N MET A 36 14.88 -1.86 -3.83
CA MET A 36 15.35 -2.48 -5.08
C MET A 36 16.82 -2.90 -4.88
N PRO A 37 17.07 -4.03 -4.22
CA PRO A 37 18.42 -4.45 -3.85
C PRO A 37 19.32 -4.70 -5.07
N GLU A 38 18.76 -5.24 -6.17
CA GLU A 38 19.50 -5.49 -7.41
C GLU A 38 20.04 -4.22 -8.08
N LEU A 39 19.38 -3.08 -7.82
CA LEU A 39 19.79 -1.78 -8.35
C LEU A 39 20.50 -0.91 -7.30
N SER A 40 20.69 -1.43 -6.08
CA SER A 40 21.19 -0.68 -4.92
C SER A 40 20.46 0.65 -4.70
N LYS A 41 19.12 0.64 -4.86
CA LYS A 41 18.28 1.84 -4.78
C LYS A 41 17.07 1.64 -3.90
N THR A 42 16.68 2.71 -3.22
CA THR A 42 15.45 2.77 -2.41
C THR A 42 14.61 3.97 -2.83
N LYS A 43 13.30 3.87 -2.67
CA LYS A 43 12.36 4.96 -2.97
C LYS A 43 11.25 5.01 -1.93
N THR A 44 11.02 6.20 -1.39
CA THR A 44 9.94 6.45 -0.42
C THR A 44 8.87 7.32 -1.05
N VAL A 45 7.62 6.89 -0.97
CA VAL A 45 6.45 7.59 -1.53
C VAL A 45 5.42 7.84 -0.43
N LYS A 46 4.78 9.00 -0.46
CA LYS A 46 3.63 9.32 0.39
C LYS A 46 2.35 9.10 -0.40
N LEU A 47 1.45 8.24 0.09
CA LEU A 47 0.17 7.94 -0.53
C LEU A 47 -0.96 8.42 0.39
N ALA A 48 -1.80 9.32 -0.09
CA ALA A 48 -3.04 9.68 0.60
C ALA A 48 -4.18 8.81 0.08
N VAL A 49 -4.78 8.01 0.97
CA VAL A 49 -5.97 7.21 0.68
C VAL A 49 -7.19 7.94 1.22
N VAL A 50 -8.09 8.35 0.33
CA VAL A 50 -9.34 9.02 0.67
C VAL A 50 -10.50 8.09 0.29
N ARG A 51 -11.35 7.76 1.27
CA ARG A 51 -12.62 7.06 1.03
C ARG A 51 -13.78 7.83 1.61
N GLU A 52 -14.90 7.75 0.91
CA GLU A 52 -16.14 8.44 1.26
C GLU A 52 -16.86 7.80 2.46
N GLN A 53 -16.58 6.54 2.76
CA GLN A 53 -17.36 5.76 3.72
C GLN A 53 -16.71 5.73 5.11
N GLN A 54 -17.23 6.54 6.03
CA GLN A 54 -17.03 6.37 7.46
C GLN A 54 -17.91 5.19 7.91
N PHE A 55 -17.30 4.08 8.34
CA PHE A 55 -18.05 3.01 9.01
C PHE A 55 -18.52 3.52 10.37
N LEU A 56 -19.66 4.23 10.41
CA LEU A 56 -20.39 4.45 11.64
C LEU A 56 -21.24 3.20 11.87
N THR A 57 -20.71 2.21 12.59
CA THR A 57 -21.57 1.17 13.18
C THR A 57 -22.33 1.85 14.31
N ILE A 58 -23.51 2.37 14.00
CA ILE A 58 -24.53 2.67 15.00
C ILE A 58 -25.02 1.33 15.55
N TYR A 59 -24.71 1.08 16.83
CA TYR A 59 -25.25 -0.01 17.63
C TYR A 59 -26.64 0.33 18.14
#